data_AF-A0A2G6PDP0-F1
#
_entry.id   AF-A0A2G6PDP0-F1
#
_cell.length_a   1.000
_cell.length_b   1.000
_cell.length_c   1.000
_cell.angle_alpha   90.00
_cell.angle_beta   90.00
_cell.angle_gamma   90.00
#
_symmetry.space_group_name_H-M   'P 1'
#
loop_
_entity.id
_entity.type
_entity.pdbx_description
1 polymer ?
#
loop_
_entity_poly.entity_id
_entity_poly.type
_entity_poly.pdbx_seq_one_letter_code
_entity_poly.pdbx_strand_id
1 'polypeptide(L)'
;MKTLMKSTLAGLMFAGVMMTTSAQDMTMTGKATMELMQKITQELMTEIPADKMTDQQFMAEKMMDKMSEHIDEIKEASKTDCVAVYGEEKADACACIADKTDYDESFELTKKQMANPTQDLSADMKALQEKAEKTTLDCGFTQEEIDASKAKMLEMMQQAN
;
A
#
# COMPACT_ATOMS: atom_id res chain seq x y z
N MET A 1 15.96 27.76 21.72
CA MET A 1 16.25 26.95 20.51
C MET A 1 17.09 25.74 20.91
N LYS A 2 16.49 24.54 21.09
CA LYS A 2 17.19 23.23 21.16
C LYS A 2 16.21 22.07 21.50
N THR A 3 15.18 21.83 20.68
CA THR A 3 14.46 20.53 20.71
C THR A 3 13.64 20.19 19.46
N LEU A 4 13.47 21.09 18.50
CA LEU A 4 12.53 20.92 17.37
C LEU A 4 13.02 20.05 16.20
N MET A 5 14.18 19.38 16.29
CA MET A 5 14.76 18.64 15.14
C MET A 5 14.69 17.12 15.22
N LYS A 6 14.10 16.52 16.27
CA LYS A 6 14.09 15.05 16.42
C LYS A 6 12.76 14.36 16.10
N SER A 7 11.66 15.10 15.96
CA SER A 7 10.33 14.51 15.73
C SER A 7 9.81 14.67 14.31
N THR A 8 10.50 15.42 13.44
CA THR A 8 10.09 15.62 12.04
C THR A 8 10.48 14.47 11.11
N LEU A 9 11.48 13.65 11.46
CA LEU A 9 11.90 12.54 10.57
C LEU A 9 10.90 11.38 10.52
N ALA A 10 10.16 11.12 11.61
CA ALA A 10 9.17 10.05 11.65
C ALA A 10 7.86 10.41 10.94
N GLY A 11 7.49 11.70 10.91
CA GLY A 11 6.27 12.19 10.24
C GLY A 11 6.43 12.40 8.73
N LEU A 12 7.66 12.50 8.21
CA LEU A 12 7.92 12.73 6.78
C LEU A 12 7.93 11.44 5.94
N MET A 13 7.98 10.25 6.55
CA MET A 13 7.97 8.98 5.79
C MET A 13 6.62 8.70 5.12
N PHE A 14 5.52 9.29 5.59
CA PHE A 14 4.18 9.08 5.00
C PHE A 14 3.65 10.26 4.19
N ALA A 15 4.25 11.44 4.26
CA ALA A 15 3.78 12.64 3.55
C ALA A 15 4.21 12.71 2.07
N GLY A 16 5.08 11.79 1.63
CA GLY A 16 5.65 11.77 0.28
C GLY A 16 5.07 10.71 -0.66
N VAL A 17 4.10 9.90 -0.20
CA VAL A 17 3.33 9.05 -1.13
C VAL A 17 2.33 9.98 -1.79
N MET A 18 2.64 10.46 -3.00
CA MET A 18 1.57 10.84 -3.92
C MET A 18 0.73 9.58 -4.04
N MET A 19 -0.36 9.53 -3.27
CA MET A 19 -1.27 8.40 -3.28
C MET A 19 -1.71 8.22 -4.72
N THR A 20 -1.22 7.14 -5.32
CA THR A 20 -1.75 6.67 -6.58
C THR A 20 -3.23 6.48 -6.35
N THR A 21 -4.01 7.02 -7.27
CA THR A 21 -5.45 7.19 -7.10
C THR A 21 -6.19 5.94 -7.54
N SER A 22 -5.56 4.76 -7.58
CA SER A 22 -6.19 3.57 -8.16
C SER A 22 -7.09 2.84 -7.16
N ALA A 23 -8.00 2.02 -7.67
CA ALA A 23 -8.81 1.11 -6.85
C ALA A 23 -7.94 0.15 -6.02
N GLN A 24 -6.76 -0.23 -6.52
CA GLN A 24 -5.81 -1.10 -5.82
C GLN A 24 -5.17 -0.41 -4.59
N ASP A 25 -5.00 0.91 -4.65
CA ASP A 25 -4.53 1.69 -3.49
C ASP A 25 -5.56 1.62 -2.35
N MET A 26 -6.87 1.61 -2.64
CA MET A 26 -7.89 1.37 -1.61
C MET A 26 -7.83 -0.02 -1.00
N THR A 27 -7.41 -1.03 -1.77
CA THR A 27 -7.27 -2.41 -1.27
C THR A 27 -6.03 -2.58 -0.38
N MET A 28 -5.07 -1.65 -0.42
CA MET A 28 -3.88 -1.66 0.43
C MET A 28 -3.94 -0.67 1.59
N THR A 29 -4.84 0.32 1.54
CA THR A 29 -5.05 1.31 2.60
C THR A 29 -6.36 1.09 3.37
N GLY A 30 -7.07 0.00 3.12
CA GLY A 30 -8.28 -0.33 3.86
C GLY A 30 -7.97 -0.85 5.26
N LYS A 31 -9.01 -0.95 6.10
CA LYS A 31 -8.84 -1.23 7.53
C LYS A 31 -8.22 -2.60 7.76
N ALA A 32 -8.67 -3.63 7.04
CA ALA A 32 -8.17 -5.00 7.22
C ALA A 32 -6.69 -5.08 6.85
N THR A 33 -6.30 -4.46 5.73
CA THR A 33 -4.91 -4.45 5.27
C THR A 33 -4.03 -3.62 6.20
N MET A 34 -4.49 -2.46 6.70
CA MET A 34 -3.75 -1.69 7.70
C MET A 34 -3.53 -2.46 9.01
N GLU A 35 -4.53 -3.15 9.53
CA GLU A 35 -4.40 -3.96 10.75
C GLU A 35 -3.41 -5.12 10.55
N LEU A 36 -3.47 -5.80 9.40
CA LEU A 36 -2.51 -6.85 9.04
C LEU A 36 -1.09 -6.29 8.91
N MET A 37 -0.92 -5.16 8.22
CA MET A 37 0.39 -4.52 8.05
C MET A 37 1.00 -4.06 9.38
N GLN A 38 0.17 -3.60 10.32
CA GLN A 38 0.62 -3.30 11.68
C GLN A 38 1.08 -4.55 12.42
N LYS A 39 0.35 -5.66 12.32
CA LYS A 39 0.75 -6.95 12.89
C LYS A 39 2.09 -7.42 12.31
N ILE A 40 2.23 -7.43 10.99
CA ILE A 40 3.47 -7.78 10.28
C ILE A 40 4.64 -6.90 10.76
N THR A 41 4.43 -5.59 10.85
CA THR A 41 5.45 -4.65 11.33
C THR A 41 5.84 -4.92 12.78
N GLN A 42 4.87 -5.25 13.66
CA GLN A 42 5.15 -5.58 15.06
C GLN A 42 5.96 -6.87 15.17
N GLU A 43 5.58 -7.92 14.43
CA GLU A 43 6.34 -9.18 14.38
C GLU A 43 7.79 -8.93 13.95
N LEU A 44 7.97 -8.20 12.85
CA LEU A 44 9.28 -7.78 12.35
C LEU A 44 10.13 -7.05 13.41
N MET A 45 9.53 -6.09 14.12
CA MET A 45 10.22 -5.31 15.15
C MET A 45 10.62 -6.14 16.37
N THR A 46 9.92 -7.25 16.64
CA THR A 46 10.31 -8.18 17.71
C THR A 46 11.46 -9.12 17.32
N GLU A 47 11.63 -9.38 16.02
CA GLU A 47 12.65 -10.28 15.49
C GLU A 47 13.96 -9.55 15.15
N ILE A 48 13.89 -8.25 14.84
CA ILE A 48 15.06 -7.47 14.42
C ILE A 48 15.85 -6.91 15.62
N PRO A 49 17.19 -7.05 15.62
CA PRO A 49 18.01 -6.45 16.66
C PRO A 49 18.06 -4.92 16.52
N ALA A 50 18.09 -4.22 17.66
CA ALA A 50 17.93 -2.77 17.72
C ALA A 50 18.98 -1.97 16.93
N ASP A 51 20.19 -2.50 16.77
CA ASP A 51 21.28 -1.90 15.98
C ASP A 51 21.05 -1.98 14.47
N LYS A 52 20.13 -2.84 14.02
CA LYS A 52 19.72 -2.98 12.61
C LYS A 52 18.46 -2.21 12.26
N MET A 53 17.71 -1.70 13.23
CA MET A 53 16.47 -0.95 12.99
C MET A 53 16.66 0.35 12.20
N THR A 54 17.86 0.94 12.24
CA THR A 54 18.17 2.17 11.50
C THR A 54 18.71 1.93 10.09
N ASP A 55 18.97 0.67 9.73
CA ASP A 55 19.45 0.29 8.40
C ASP A 55 18.24 0.15 7.45
N GLN A 56 18.00 1.20 6.66
CA GLN A 56 16.82 1.26 5.79
C GLN A 56 16.79 0.16 4.73
N GLN A 57 17.95 -0.27 4.20
CA GLN A 57 17.99 -1.35 3.22
C GLN A 57 17.64 -2.68 3.89
N PHE A 58 18.23 -2.96 5.05
CA PHE A 58 17.92 -4.17 5.81
C PHE A 58 16.44 -4.22 6.23
N MET A 59 15.90 -3.10 6.72
CA MET A 59 14.50 -3.01 7.12
C MET A 59 13.55 -3.18 5.93
N ALA A 60 13.86 -2.58 4.78
CA ALA A 60 13.05 -2.71 3.57
C ALA A 60 13.04 -4.17 3.07
N GLU A 61 14.20 -4.83 3.02
CA GLU A 61 14.29 -6.24 2.66
C GLU A 61 13.48 -7.12 3.60
N LYS A 62 13.67 -6.97 4.92
CA LYS A 62 12.96 -7.80 5.90
C LYS A 62 11.47 -7.54 5.95
N MET A 63 11.03 -6.32 5.70
CA MET A 63 9.60 -6.03 5.57
C MET A 63 9.00 -6.75 4.36
N MET A 64 9.67 -6.73 3.20
CA MET A 64 9.15 -7.43 2.01
C MET A 64 9.19 -8.96 2.17
N ASP A 65 10.22 -9.50 2.82
CA ASP A 65 10.29 -10.93 3.18
C ASP A 65 9.03 -11.30 3.99
N LYS A 66 8.73 -10.54 5.05
CA LYS A 66 7.57 -10.78 5.90
C LYS A 66 6.25 -10.61 5.15
N MET A 67 6.10 -9.57 4.34
CA MET A 67 4.90 -9.40 3.53
C MET A 67 4.69 -10.58 2.57
N SER A 68 5.78 -11.13 2.02
CA SER A 68 5.72 -12.32 1.16
C SER A 68 5.32 -13.58 1.94
N GLU A 69 5.77 -13.73 3.19
CA GLU A 69 5.34 -14.82 4.09
C GLU A 69 3.83 -14.74 4.40
N HIS A 70 3.27 -13.53 4.46
CA HIS A 70 1.86 -13.27 4.75
C HIS A 70 1.02 -12.98 3.49
N ILE A 71 1.49 -13.34 2.30
CA ILE A 71 0.86 -12.93 1.04
C ILE A 71 -0.61 -13.35 0.91
N ASP A 72 -0.96 -14.54 1.42
CA ASP A 72 -2.35 -15.02 1.38
C ASP A 72 -3.26 -14.22 2.32
N GLU A 73 -2.76 -13.85 3.52
CA GLU A 73 -3.47 -12.95 4.44
C GLU A 73 -3.63 -11.55 3.81
N ILE A 74 -2.62 -11.07 3.08
CA ILE A 74 -2.68 -9.78 2.38
C ILE A 74 -3.76 -9.81 1.30
N LYS A 75 -3.83 -10.87 0.49
CA LYS A 75 -4.88 -11.02 -0.54
C LYS A 75 -6.28 -11.04 0.08
N GLU A 76 -6.46 -11.75 1.18
CA GLU A 76 -7.74 -11.80 1.90
C GLU A 76 -8.12 -10.43 2.47
N ALA A 77 -7.17 -9.73 3.08
CA ALA A 77 -7.37 -8.38 3.60
C ALA A 77 -7.72 -7.40 2.48
N SER A 78 -6.99 -7.43 1.36
CA SER A 78 -7.25 -6.60 0.18
C SER A 78 -8.63 -6.87 -0.42
N LYS A 79 -9.06 -8.13 -0.48
CA LYS A 79 -10.42 -8.50 -0.90
C LYS A 79 -11.46 -7.93 0.05
N THR A 80 -11.26 -8.09 1.36
CA THR A 80 -12.17 -7.58 2.40
C THR A 80 -12.34 -6.07 2.29
N ASP A 81 -11.23 -5.35 2.14
CA ASP A 81 -11.23 -3.90 1.99
C ASP A 81 -11.89 -3.46 0.67
N CYS A 82 -11.63 -4.17 -0.43
CA CYS A 82 -12.30 -3.92 -1.70
C CYS A 82 -13.83 -4.07 -1.59
N VAL A 83 -14.31 -5.15 -0.96
CA VAL A 83 -15.75 -5.37 -0.75
C VAL A 83 -16.36 -4.30 0.16
N ALA A 84 -15.63 -3.85 1.18
CA ALA A 84 -16.09 -2.77 2.05
C ALA A 84 -16.26 -1.43 1.29
N VAL A 85 -15.47 -1.20 0.24
CA VAL A 85 -15.55 0.01 -0.59
C VAL A 85 -16.65 -0.10 -1.64
N TYR A 86 -16.71 -1.23 -2.35
CA TYR A 86 -17.51 -1.39 -3.56
C TYR A 86 -18.78 -2.22 -3.39
N GLY A 87 -18.99 -2.80 -2.20
CA GLY A 87 -20.16 -3.62 -1.89
C GLY A 87 -19.97 -5.12 -2.13
N GLU A 88 -20.82 -5.92 -1.49
CA GLU A 88 -20.86 -7.39 -1.59
C GLU A 88 -21.16 -7.87 -3.02
N GLU A 89 -21.89 -7.07 -3.80
CA GLU A 89 -22.15 -7.34 -5.22
C GLU A 89 -20.89 -7.35 -6.08
N LYS A 90 -19.78 -6.79 -5.59
CA LYS A 90 -18.46 -6.80 -6.24
C LYS A 90 -17.50 -7.82 -5.65
N ALA A 91 -17.95 -8.74 -4.79
CA ALA A 91 -17.08 -9.73 -4.14
C ALA A 91 -16.24 -10.57 -5.12
N ASP A 92 -16.83 -11.00 -6.25
CA ASP A 92 -16.11 -11.76 -7.28
C ASP A 92 -15.09 -10.89 -8.03
N ALA A 93 -15.43 -9.64 -8.31
CA ALA A 93 -14.54 -8.68 -8.94
C ALA A 93 -13.36 -8.32 -8.01
N CYS A 94 -13.62 -8.17 -6.72
CA CYS A 94 -12.61 -7.94 -5.69
C CYS A 94 -11.69 -9.17 -5.50
N ALA A 95 -12.22 -10.39 -5.54
CA ALA A 95 -11.42 -11.60 -5.54
C ALA A 95 -10.51 -11.66 -6.78
N CYS A 96 -11.05 -11.34 -7.97
CA CYS A 96 -10.26 -11.28 -9.20
C CYS A 96 -9.10 -10.27 -9.10
N ILE A 97 -9.33 -9.08 -8.51
CA ILE A 97 -8.26 -8.10 -8.29
C ILE A 97 -7.20 -8.67 -7.35
N ALA A 98 -7.61 -9.24 -6.21
CA ALA A 98 -6.68 -9.85 -5.26
C ALA A 98 -5.87 -11.01 -5.88
N ASP A 99 -6.42 -11.75 -6.83
CA ASP A 99 -5.70 -12.84 -7.48
C ASP A 99 -4.76 -12.35 -8.60
N LYS A 100 -5.14 -11.31 -9.34
CA LYS A 100 -4.39 -10.79 -10.50
C LYS A 100 -3.40 -9.67 -10.16
N THR A 101 -3.48 -9.11 -8.95
CA THR A 101 -2.53 -8.08 -8.52
C THR A 101 -1.13 -8.64 -8.48
N ASP A 102 -0.19 -7.91 -9.08
CA ASP A 102 1.22 -8.26 -9.08
C ASP A 102 1.87 -7.74 -7.78
N TYR A 103 1.70 -8.52 -6.73
CA TYR A 103 2.22 -8.16 -5.40
C TYR A 103 3.75 -8.11 -5.39
N ASP A 104 4.42 -8.97 -6.15
CA ASP A 104 5.89 -8.96 -6.23
C ASP A 104 6.39 -7.63 -6.81
N GLU A 105 5.79 -7.17 -7.91
CA GLU A 105 6.12 -5.86 -8.49
C GLU A 105 5.79 -4.70 -7.55
N SER A 106 4.64 -4.77 -6.87
CA SER A 106 4.21 -3.76 -5.89
C SER A 106 5.14 -3.71 -4.68
N PHE A 107 5.58 -4.86 -4.19
CA PHE A 107 6.50 -4.99 -3.07
C PHE A 107 7.90 -4.53 -3.45
N GLU A 108 8.40 -4.86 -4.64
CA GLU A 108 9.70 -4.36 -5.11
C GLU A 108 9.72 -2.84 -5.27
N LEU A 109 8.63 -2.23 -5.73
CA LEU A 109 8.51 -0.77 -5.79
C LEU A 109 8.47 -0.15 -4.38
N THR A 110 7.70 -0.76 -3.47
CA THR A 110 7.61 -0.35 -2.07
C THR A 110 8.97 -0.46 -1.38
N LYS A 111 9.72 -1.53 -1.62
CA LYS A 111 11.08 -1.75 -1.13
C LYS A 111 12.03 -0.65 -1.57
N LYS A 112 12.04 -0.30 -2.87
CA LYS A 112 12.86 0.79 -3.40
C LYS A 112 12.54 2.11 -2.70
N GLN A 113 11.25 2.40 -2.52
CA GLN A 113 10.80 3.60 -1.83
C GLN A 113 11.22 3.62 -0.35
N MET A 114 11.09 2.50 0.37
CA MET A 114 11.50 2.38 1.77
C MET A 114 13.03 2.50 1.94
N ALA A 115 13.79 1.86 1.05
CA ALA A 115 15.25 1.86 1.07
C ALA A 115 15.83 3.22 0.67
N ASN A 116 15.16 3.96 -0.22
CA ASN A 116 15.56 5.31 -0.63
C ASN A 116 14.33 6.22 -0.87
N PRO A 117 13.82 6.89 0.17
CA PRO A 117 12.64 7.74 0.07
C PRO A 117 12.80 8.97 -0.84
N THR A 118 14.04 9.30 -1.21
CA THR A 118 14.35 10.43 -2.10
C THR A 118 14.49 10.04 -3.57
N GLN A 119 14.45 8.74 -3.86
CA GLN A 119 14.51 8.24 -5.23
C GLN A 119 13.25 8.66 -5.98
N ASP A 120 13.42 9.22 -7.17
CA ASP A 120 12.31 9.43 -8.09
C ASP A 120 11.88 8.08 -8.67
N LEU A 121 10.70 7.62 -8.24
CA LEU A 121 10.04 6.40 -8.69
C LEU A 121 8.73 6.72 -9.42
N SER A 122 8.51 7.98 -9.81
CA SER A 122 7.22 8.44 -10.37
C SER A 122 6.82 7.70 -11.64
N ALA A 123 7.76 7.38 -12.53
CA ALA A 123 7.51 6.60 -13.74
C ALA A 123 7.10 5.15 -13.42
N ASP A 124 7.78 4.52 -12.46
CA ASP A 124 7.49 3.15 -12.02
C ASP A 124 6.11 3.10 -11.33
N MET A 125 5.80 4.07 -10.45
CA MET A 125 4.48 4.20 -9.82
C MET A 125 3.37 4.37 -10.86
N LYS A 126 3.60 5.22 -11.87
CA LYS A 126 2.62 5.43 -12.95
C LYS A 126 2.38 4.14 -13.75
N ALA A 127 3.44 3.41 -14.10
CA ALA A 127 3.32 2.14 -14.82
C ALA A 127 2.55 1.10 -14.01
N LEU A 128 2.85 0.99 -12.71
CA LEU A 128 2.13 0.12 -11.79
C LEU A 128 0.64 0.52 -11.69
N GLN A 129 0.35 1.81 -11.62
CA GLN A 129 -1.01 2.34 -11.59
C GLN A 129 -1.79 2.03 -12.89
N GLU A 130 -1.16 2.17 -14.06
CA GLU A 130 -1.81 1.83 -15.33
C GLU A 130 -2.12 0.31 -15.41
N LYS A 131 -1.22 -0.53 -14.90
CA LYS A 131 -1.45 -1.98 -14.77
C LYS A 131 -2.56 -2.30 -13.77
N ALA A 132 -2.61 -1.57 -12.65
CA ALA A 132 -3.63 -1.67 -11.62
C ALA A 132 -5.04 -1.40 -12.17
N GLU A 133 -5.18 -0.29 -12.88
CA GLU A 133 -6.44 0.15 -13.47
C GLU A 133 -6.89 -0.82 -14.56
N LYS A 134 -5.96 -1.27 -15.42
CA LYS A 134 -6.26 -2.31 -16.40
C LYS A 134 -6.76 -3.60 -15.73
N THR A 135 -6.10 -4.05 -14.67
CA THR A 135 -6.50 -5.24 -13.92
C THR A 135 -7.90 -5.08 -13.32
N THR A 136 -8.18 -3.89 -12.79
CA THR A 136 -9.49 -3.55 -12.21
C THR A 136 -10.59 -3.62 -13.27
N LEU A 137 -10.36 -3.04 -14.46
CA LEU A 137 -11.27 -3.14 -15.61
C LEU A 137 -11.46 -4.60 -16.07
N ASP A 138 -10.36 -5.35 -16.20
CA ASP A 138 -10.36 -6.77 -16.59
C ASP A 138 -11.08 -7.68 -15.57
N CYS A 139 -11.27 -7.19 -14.33
CA CYS A 139 -12.01 -7.86 -13.26
C CYS A 139 -13.48 -7.42 -13.16
N GLY A 140 -13.97 -6.61 -14.10
CA GLY A 140 -15.40 -6.30 -14.22
C GLY A 140 -15.85 -5.01 -13.53
N PHE A 141 -14.90 -4.16 -13.13
CA PHE A 141 -15.20 -2.77 -12.77
C PHE A 141 -15.32 -1.91 -14.02
N THR A 142 -16.14 -0.88 -13.94
CA THR A 142 -16.27 0.16 -14.96
C THR A 142 -15.31 1.30 -14.70
N GLN A 143 -14.99 2.08 -15.74
CA GLN A 143 -14.19 3.29 -15.57
C GLN A 143 -14.87 4.30 -14.62
N GLU A 144 -16.20 4.37 -14.64
CA GLU A 144 -16.98 5.26 -13.75
C GLU A 144 -16.81 4.85 -12.27
N GLU A 145 -16.84 3.55 -11.96
CA GLU A 145 -16.61 3.05 -10.60
C GLU A 145 -15.19 3.33 -10.13
N ILE A 146 -14.22 3.16 -11.02
CA ILE A 146 -12.82 3.49 -10.75
C ILE A 146 -12.68 4.98 -10.45
N ASP A 147 -13.21 5.86 -11.31
CA ASP A 147 -13.12 7.32 -11.18
C ASP A 147 -13.83 7.84 -9.92
N ALA A 148 -15.01 7.29 -9.60
CA ALA A 148 -15.74 7.60 -8.38
C ALA A 148 -14.95 7.23 -7.13
N SER A 149 -14.27 6.08 -7.16
CA SER A 149 -13.37 5.64 -6.12
C SER A 149 -12.20 6.63 -5.95
N LYS A 150 -11.52 7.00 -7.04
CA LYS A 150 -10.43 8.00 -7.00
C LYS A 150 -10.87 9.32 -6.36
N ALA A 151 -12.05 9.81 -6.74
CA ALA A 151 -12.60 11.06 -6.25
C ALA A 151 -12.86 11.00 -4.74
N LYS A 152 -13.49 9.92 -4.26
CA LYS A 152 -13.73 9.68 -2.83
C LYS A 152 -12.42 9.62 -2.04
N MET A 153 -11.38 9.05 -2.63
CA MET A 153 -10.05 9.00 -2.03
C MET A 153 -9.43 10.38 -1.85
N LEU A 154 -9.48 11.20 -2.91
CA LEU A 154 -8.98 12.57 -2.90
C LEU A 154 -9.69 13.42 -1.84
N GLU A 155 -11.00 13.25 -1.69
CA GLU A 155 -11.80 13.93 -0.66
C GLU A 155 -11.36 13.52 0.76
N MET A 156 -11.14 12.23 1.01
CA MET A 156 -10.68 11.75 2.33
C MET A 156 -9.31 12.33 2.70
N MET A 157 -8.38 12.44 1.74
CA MET A 157 -7.05 13.03 1.98
C MET A 157 -7.11 14.52 2.27
N GLN A 158 -8.02 15.24 1.61
CA GLN A 158 -8.20 16.67 1.84
C GLN A 158 -8.80 16.99 3.22
N GLN A 159 -9.56 16.05 3.80
CA GLN A 159 -10.16 16.19 5.14
C GLN A 159 -9.20 15.80 6.28
N ALA A 160 -8.08 15.14 5.97
CA ALA A 160 -7.08 14.71 6.94
C ALA A 160 -6.00 15.79 7.22
N ASN A 161 -6.05 16.93 6.52
CA ASN A 161 -5.22 18.13 6.71
C ASN A 161 -6.02 19.27 7.36
#